data_AF-A0AAE3AFQ5-F1
#
_entry.id   AF-A0AAE3AFQ5-F1
#
_cell.length_a   1.000
_cell.length_b   1.000
_cell.length_c   1.000
_cell.angle_alpha   90.00
_cell.angle_beta   90.00
_cell.angle_gamma   90.00
#
_symmetry.space_group_name_H-M   'P 1'
#
loop_
_entity.id
_entity.type
_entity.pdbx_description
1 polymer ?
#
loop_
_entity_poly.entity_id
_entity_poly.type
_entity_poly.pdbx_seq_one_letter_code
_entity_poly.pdbx_strand_id
1 'polypeptide(L)' 'MLHWISANLSTILITLVLIAIVVLIIRSLIRQKKQGKSSCGAGCAHCAMHGQCHRSQP' A
#
# COMPACT_ATOMS: atom_id res chain seq x y z
N MET A 1 33.31 -14.24 -11.56
CA MET A 1 31.95 -13.64 -11.67
C MET A 1 30.98 -14.20 -10.62
N LEU A 2 30.90 -15.52 -10.40
CA LEU A 2 30.01 -16.11 -9.39
C LEU A 2 30.34 -15.72 -7.93
N HIS A 3 31.60 -15.41 -7.61
CA HIS A 3 32.04 -15.00 -6.26
C HIS A 3 31.40 -13.69 -5.78
N TRP A 4 31.08 -12.77 -6.69
CA TRP A 4 30.42 -11.51 -6.33
C TRP A 4 28.95 -11.74 -5.95
N ILE A 5 28.28 -12.69 -6.61
CA ILE A 5 26.90 -13.08 -6.30
C ILE A 5 26.85 -13.76 -4.93
N SER A 6 27.80 -14.66 -4.63
CA SER A 6 27.86 -15.31 -3.31
C SER A 6 28.18 -14.33 -2.18
N ALA A 7 29.08 -13.36 -2.41
CA ALA A 7 29.43 -12.35 -1.42
C ALA A 7 28.27 -11.38 -1.10
N ASN A 8 27.40 -11.12 -2.08
CA ASN A 8 26.25 -10.20 -1.93
C ASN A 8 24.90 -10.94 -1.82
N LEU A 9 24.92 -12.26 -1.64
CA LEU A 9 23.72 -13.10 -1.63
C LEU A 9 22.75 -12.66 -0.52
N SER A 10 23.25 -12.33 0.66
CA SER A 10 22.46 -11.85 1.80
C SER A 10 21.72 -10.55 1.45
N THR A 11 22.41 -9.59 0.84
CA THR A 11 21.82 -8.31 0.43
C THR A 11 20.74 -8.51 -0.63
N ILE A 12 20.99 -9.37 -1.62
CA ILE A 12 20.00 -9.72 -2.64
C ILE A 12 18.76 -10.38 -2.02
N LEU A 13 18.94 -11.29 -1.06
CA LEU A 13 17.82 -11.93 -0.38
C LEU A 13 17.00 -10.93 0.46
N ILE A 14 17.66 -10.07 1.24
CA ILE A 14 16.99 -9.06 2.06
C ILE A 14 16.20 -8.10 1.17
N THR A 15 16.80 -7.60 0.09
CA THR A 15 16.13 -6.69 -0.84
C THR A 15 14.93 -7.35 -1.53
N LEU A 16 15.02 -8.62 -1.93
CA LEU A 16 13.89 -9.37 -2.48
C LEU A 16 12.73 -9.49 -1.48
N VAL A 17 13.01 -9.80 -0.22
CA VAL A 17 11.98 -9.88 0.84
C VAL A 17 11.33 -8.51 1.05
N LEU A 18 12.13 -7.45 1.11
CA LEU A 18 11.64 -6.08 1.30
C LEU A 18 10.72 -5.65 0.15
N ILE A 19 11.11 -5.95 -1.10
CA ILE A 19 10.28 -5.71 -2.29
C ILE A 19 8.97 -6.50 -2.21
N ALA A 20 9.02 -7.78 -1.82
CA ALA A 20 7.82 -8.60 -1.68
C ALA A 20 6.84 -8.00 -0.65
N ILE A 21 7.34 -7.55 0.51
CA ILE A 21 6.51 -6.89 1.53
C ILE A 21 5.86 -5.61 0.98
N VAL A 22 6.63 -4.75 0.31
CA VAL A 22 6.10 -3.51 -0.29
C VAL A 22 5.01 -3.81 -1.32
N VAL A 23 5.21 -4.80 -2.19
CA VAL A 23 4.20 -5.23 -3.17
C VAL A 23 2.94 -5.74 -2.49
N LEU A 24 3.06 -6.51 -1.40
CA LEU A 24 1.92 -6.99 -0.62
C LEU A 24 1.14 -5.82 0.01
N ILE A 25 1.83 -4.83 0.58
CA ILE A 25 1.21 -3.63 1.14
C ILE A 25 0.44 -2.90 0.04
N ILE A 26 1.06 -2.60 -1.09
CA ILE A 26 0.41 -1.90 -2.22
C ILE A 26 -0.81 -2.68 -2.71
N ARG A 27 -0.70 -4.01 -2.88
CA ARG A 27 -1.84 -4.87 -3.26
C ARG A 27 -2.97 -4.80 -2.23
N SER A 28 -2.64 -4.82 -0.94
CA SER A 28 -3.61 -4.71 0.13
C SER A 28 -4.33 -3.35 0.10
N LEU A 29 -3.61 -2.26 -0.15
CA LEU A 29 -4.16 -0.90 -0.26
C LEU A 29 -5.07 -0.78 -1.49
N ILE A 30 -4.68 -1.33 -2.63
CA ILE A 30 -5.53 -1.35 -3.84
C ILE A 30 -6.80 -2.16 -3.57
N ARG A 31 -6.70 -3.32 -2.91
CA ARG A 31 -7.86 -4.14 -2.55
C ARG A 31 -8.77 -3.41 -1.55
N GLN A 32 -8.20 -2.73 -0.56
CA GLN A 32 -8.93 -1.90 0.39
C GLN A 32 -9.65 -0.74 -0.32
N LYS A 33 -8.96 -0.04 -1.23
CA LYS A 33 -9.56 1.01 -2.05
C LYS A 33 -10.72 0.48 -2.90
N LYS A 34 -10.56 -0.68 -3.56
CA LYS A 34 -11.63 -1.34 -4.31
C LYS A 34 -12.81 -1.76 -3.43
N GLN A 35 -12.55 -2.11 -2.17
CA GLN A 35 -13.59 -2.40 -1.17
C GLN A 35 -14.22 -1.14 -0.56
N GLY A 36 -13.91 0.06 -1.06
CA GLY A 36 -14.43 1.32 -0.52
C GLY A 36 -13.84 1.72 0.83
N LYS A 37 -12.80 1.03 1.31
CA LYS A 37 -12.06 1.40 2.52
C LYS A 37 -11.12 2.55 2.17
N SER A 38 -11.62 3.78 2.32
CA SER A 38 -10.80 4.99 2.34
C SER A 38 -10.34 5.30 3.77
N SER A 39 -9.41 6.26 3.91
CA SER A 39 -9.01 6.84 5.20
C SER A 39 -10.21 7.23 6.08
N CYS A 40 -11.34 7.58 5.45
CA CYS A 40 -12.57 7.98 6.13
C CYS A 40 -13.44 6.81 6.63
N GLY A 41 -13.04 5.54 6.41
CA GLY A 41 -13.78 4.35 6.84
C GLY A 41 -15.07 4.12 6.04
N ALA A 42 -15.07 3.14 5.13
CA ALA A 42 -16.27 2.60 4.47
C ALA A 42 -17.33 3.61 3.99
N GLY A 43 -16.89 4.74 3.40
CA GLY A 43 -17.76 5.74 2.78
C GLY A 43 -18.00 6.98 3.65
N CYS A 44 -17.87 8.15 3.03
CA CYS A 44 -18.05 9.42 3.73
C CYS A 44 -19.50 9.69 4.15
N ALA A 45 -20.48 8.85 3.81
CA ALA A 45 -21.90 9.05 4.09
C ALA A 45 -22.23 9.16 5.59
N HIS A 46 -21.43 8.55 6.46
CA HIS A 46 -21.62 8.62 7.93
C HIS A 46 -20.36 9.09 8.67
N CYS A 47 -19.41 9.67 7.94
CA CYS A 47 -18.20 10.24 8.53
C CYS A 47 -18.56 11.54 9.28
N ALA A 48 -18.01 11.77 10.46
CA ALA A 48 -18.22 13.01 11.21
C ALA A 48 -17.87 14.28 10.39
N MET A 49 -16.98 14.15 9.39
CA MET A 49 -16.59 15.19 8.45
C MET A 49 -17.23 15.09 7.06
N HIS A 50 -18.32 14.32 6.90
CA HIS A 50 -19.07 14.13 5.64
C HIS A 50 -19.28 15.43 4.85
N GLY A 51 -19.73 16.50 5.53
CA GLY A 51 -20.03 17.80 4.92
C GLY A 51 -18.83 18.73 4.68
N GLN A 52 -17.62 18.35 5.10
CA GLN A 52 -16.40 19.16 4.92
C GLN A 52 -15.43 18.53 3.93
N CYS A 53 -15.32 17.20 3.90
CA CYS A 53 -14.38 16.50 3.01
C CYS A 53 -14.76 16.56 1.52
N HIS A 54 -16.03 16.79 1.16
CA HIS A 54 -16.52 16.85 -0.22
C HIS A 54 -17.32 18.13 -0.52
N ARG A 55 -16.85 19.29 -0.04
CA ARG A 55 -17.55 20.59 -0.20
C ARG A 55 -17.55 21.16 -1.63
N SER A 56 -17.18 20.36 -2.62
CA SER A 56 -17.15 20.76 -4.04
C SER A 56 -17.41 19.57 -4.96
N GLN A 57 -18.68 19.25 -5.17
CA GLN A 57 -19.18 18.80 -6.48
C GLN A 57 -20.48 19.58 -6.79
N PRO A 58 -20.43 20.65 -7.61
CA PRO A 58 -21.49 20.92 -8.58
C PRO A 58 -21.58 19.81 -9.63
#